data_AF-W6TGD4-F1
#
_entry.id   AF-W6TGD4-F1
#
_cell.length_a   1.000
_cell.length_b   1.000
_cell.length_c   1.000
_cell.angle_alpha   90.00
_cell.angle_beta   90.00
_cell.angle_gamma   90.00
#
_symmetry.space_group_name_H-M   'P 1'
#
loop_
_entity.id
_entity.type
_entity.pdbx_description
1 polymer ?
#
loop_
_entity_poly.entity_id
_entity_poly.type
_entity_poly.pdbx_seq_one_letter_code
_entity_poly.pdbx_strand_id
1 'polypeptide(L)'
;MHIKKGKALENLGFDEFLRIYSDNIEILHRNKYANGIDKYNYFKRIGLGDNLVGATIDGWFINNQGGFELLEIECSDSTYFNISYYRI
;
A
#
# COMPACT_ATOMS: atom_id res chain seq x y z
N MET A 1 2.54 -12.73 17.87
CA MET A 1 3.49 -13.30 16.88
C MET A 1 3.18 -12.83 15.45
N HIS A 2 1.90 -12.62 15.11
CA HIS A 2 1.40 -12.24 13.78
C HIS A 2 1.96 -10.92 13.20
N ILE A 3 2.02 -9.84 13.99
CA ILE A 3 2.52 -8.53 13.51
C ILE A 3 3.98 -8.61 13.02
N LYS A 4 4.84 -9.31 13.76
CA LYS A 4 6.26 -9.47 13.36
C LYS A 4 6.41 -10.28 12.08
N LYS A 5 5.60 -11.33 11.91
CA LYS A 5 5.57 -12.14 10.69
C LYS A 5 5.10 -11.30 9.50
N GLY A 6 3.98 -10.60 9.63
CA GLY A 6 3.45 -9.73 8.58
C GLY A 6 4.47 -8.68 8.15
N LYS A 7 5.10 -7.99 9.11
CA LYS A 7 6.11 -6.97 8.80
C LYS A 7 7.36 -7.54 8.10
N ALA A 8 7.76 -8.77 8.45
CA ALA A 8 8.87 -9.43 7.78
C ALA A 8 8.53 -9.86 6.34
N LEU A 9 7.25 -10.16 6.07
CA LEU A 9 6.76 -10.65 4.80
C LEU A 9 6.28 -9.53 3.84
N GLU A 10 6.05 -8.32 4.35
CA GLU A 10 5.58 -7.15 3.58
C GLU A 10 6.42 -6.92 2.31
N ASN A 11 7.75 -7.04 2.39
CA ASN A 11 8.63 -6.91 1.22
C ASN A 11 8.37 -7.99 0.15
N LEU A 12 8.13 -9.25 0.57
CA LEU A 12 7.79 -10.32 -0.37
C LEU A 12 6.42 -10.09 -1.01
N GLY A 13 5.48 -9.49 -0.28
CA GLY A 13 4.20 -9.07 -0.84
C GLY A 13 4.36 -8.03 -1.95
N PHE A 14 5.29 -7.07 -1.80
CA PHE A 14 5.61 -6.11 -2.86
C PHE A 14 6.26 -6.77 -4.07
N ASP A 15 7.19 -7.70 -3.85
CA ASP A 15 7.85 -8.41 -4.94
C ASP A 15 6.83 -9.24 -5.73
N GLU A 16 5.89 -9.89 -5.04
CA GLU A 16 4.80 -10.66 -5.66
C GLU A 16 3.81 -9.74 -6.41
N PHE A 17 3.48 -8.58 -5.84
CA PHE A 17 2.67 -7.57 -6.53
C PHE A 17 3.32 -7.14 -7.84
N LEU A 18 4.62 -6.80 -7.82
CA LEU A 18 5.35 -6.45 -9.03
C LEU A 18 5.41 -7.63 -10.01
N ARG A 19 5.60 -8.86 -9.54
CA ARG A 19 5.61 -10.06 -10.39
C ARG A 19 4.30 -10.24 -11.15
N ILE A 20 3.16 -9.91 -10.53
CA ILE A 20 1.82 -10.11 -11.13
C ILE A 20 1.40 -8.92 -11.99
N TYR A 21 1.74 -7.69 -11.57
CA TYR A 21 1.15 -6.47 -12.14
C TYR A 21 2.18 -5.53 -12.80
N SER A 22 3.45 -5.91 -12.94
CA SER A 22 4.51 -5.04 -13.51
C SER A 22 4.11 -4.38 -14.82
N ASP A 23 3.43 -5.11 -15.69
CA ASP A 23 3.04 -4.65 -17.02
C ASP A 23 1.98 -3.54 -16.99
N ASN A 24 1.35 -3.29 -15.83
CA ASN A 24 0.33 -2.26 -15.64
C ASN A 24 0.79 -1.12 -14.72
N ILE A 25 2.03 -1.16 -14.22
CA ILE A 25 2.57 -0.20 -13.26
C ILE A 25 3.65 0.63 -13.93
N GLU A 26 3.48 1.95 -13.94
CA GLU A 26 4.50 2.89 -14.39
C GLU A 26 5.49 3.19 -13.27
N ILE A 27 4.98 3.54 -12.07
CA ILE A 27 5.79 3.91 -10.90
C ILE A 27 5.18 3.33 -9.63
N LEU A 28 5.99 2.64 -8.82
CA LEU A 28 5.60 2.14 -7.49
C LEU A 28 6.29 2.91 -6.37
N HIS A 29 5.51 3.45 -5.44
CA HIS A 29 5.97 4.10 -4.21
C HIS A 29 5.63 3.26 -2.99
N ARG A 30 6.61 2.47 -2.54
CA ARG A 30 6.51 1.72 -1.27
C ARG A 30 6.57 2.70 -0.08
N ASN A 31 5.62 2.60 0.83
CA ASN A 31 5.72 3.28 2.12
C ASN A 31 6.79 2.57 2.94
N LYS A 32 7.69 3.36 3.52
CA LYS A 32 8.76 2.84 4.38
C LYS A 32 8.66 3.53 5.71
N TYR A 33 8.44 2.73 6.75
CA TYR A 33 8.55 3.18 8.12
C TYR A 33 10.03 3.39 8.47
N ALA A 34 10.44 4.62 8.72
CA ALA A 34 11.80 4.96 9.11
C ALA A 34 11.77 5.98 10.25
N ASN A 35 12.62 5.79 11.27
CA ASN A 35 12.73 6.70 12.41
C ASN A 35 11.41 7.01 13.13
N GLY A 36 10.47 6.05 13.14
CA GLY A 36 9.17 6.22 13.80
C GLY A 36 8.07 6.86 12.94
N ILE A 37 8.32 7.10 11.65
CA ILE A 37 7.40 7.85 10.77
C ILE A 37 7.17 7.09 9.46
N ASP A 38 5.90 6.99 9.07
CA ASP A 38 5.49 6.56 7.74
C ASP A 38 5.77 7.66 6.71
N LYS A 39 6.43 7.29 5.62
CA LYS A 39 6.76 8.22 4.53
C LYS A 39 5.51 8.73 3.82
N TYR A 40 4.49 7.88 3.68
CA TYR A 40 3.25 8.22 3.00
C TYR A 40 2.05 7.87 3.87
N ASN A 41 1.09 8.78 3.95
CA ASN A 41 -0.22 8.56 4.54
C ASN A 41 -1.26 9.07 3.54
N TYR A 42 -2.37 8.35 3.42
CA TYR A 42 -3.50 8.82 2.63
C TYR A 42 -4.37 9.72 3.51
N PHE A 43 -4.76 10.88 2.98
CA PHE A 43 -5.68 11.78 3.65
C PHE A 43 -6.83 12.17 2.71
N LYS A 44 -8.05 12.12 3.23
CA LYS A 44 -9.26 12.53 2.52
C LYS A 44 -9.99 13.59 3.32
N ARG A 45 -10.32 14.71 2.67
CA ARG A 45 -11.21 15.72 3.23
C ARG A 45 -12.64 15.22 3.15
N ILE A 46 -13.39 15.31 4.24
CA ILE A 46 -14.80 14.90 4.32
C ILE A 46 -15.66 16.13 4.61
N GLY A 47 -16.61 16.41 3.71
CA GLY A 47 -17.52 17.55 3.83
C GLY A 47 -16.90 18.89 3.43
N LEU A 48 -17.52 19.97 3.91
CA LEU A 48 -17.16 21.36 3.56
C LEU A 48 -16.24 22.04 4.58
N GLY A 49 -15.86 21.36 5.67
CA GLY A 49 -14.98 21.89 6.72
C GLY A 49 -13.60 21.23 6.75
N ASP A 50 -12.82 21.53 7.79
CA ASP A 50 -11.44 21.04 7.98
C ASP A 50 -11.34 19.60 8.51
N ASN A 51 -12.41 18.81 8.33
CA ASN A 51 -12.43 17.42 8.76
C ASN A 51 -11.59 16.58 7.80
N LEU A 52 -10.41 16.18 8.27
CA LEU A 52 -9.48 15.31 7.58
C LEU A 52 -9.51 13.91 8.21
N VAL A 53 -9.80 12.90 7.40
CA VAL A 53 -9.61 11.50 7.80
C VAL A 53 -8.37 10.96 7.12
N GLY A 54 -7.56 10.19 7.84
CA GLY A 54 -6.31 9.66 7.33
C GLY A 54 -6.17 8.16 7.58
N ALA A 55 -5.36 7.52 6.75
CA ALA A 55 -4.96 6.13 6.90
C ALA A 55 -3.46 5.98 6.57
N THR A 56 -2.77 5.15 7.34
CA THR A 56 -1.48 4.58 6.93
C THR A 56 -1.73 3.63 5.78
N ILE A 57 -0.87 3.67 4.76
CA ILE A 57 -0.95 2.80 3.58
C ILE A 57 0.36 2.05 3.41
N ASP A 58 0.34 0.83 2.89
CA ASP A 58 1.58 0.11 2.57
C ASP A 58 2.30 0.73 1.37
N GLY A 59 1.56 1.23 0.38
CA GLY A 59 2.13 1.96 -0.74
C GLY A 59 1.08 2.58 -1.66
N TRP A 60 1.56 3.15 -2.75
CA TRP A 60 0.70 3.60 -3.85
C TRP A 60 1.48 3.54 -5.17
N PHE A 61 0.79 3.51 -6.30
CA PHE A 61 1.41 3.46 -7.61
C PHE A 61 0.65 4.27 -8.66
N ILE A 62 1.34 4.57 -9.76
CA ILE A 62 0.77 5.12 -10.98
C ILE A 62 0.64 3.97 -11.97
N ASN A 63 -0.57 3.74 -12.48
CA ASN A 63 -0.80 2.75 -13.52
C ASN A 63 -0.45 3.30 -14.90
N ASN A 64 -0.34 2.44 -15.91
CA ASN A 64 0.04 2.86 -17.28
C ASN A 64 -0.95 3.80 -17.98
N GLN A 65 -2.10 4.10 -17.37
CA GLN A 65 -3.09 5.06 -17.84
C GLN A 65 -2.96 6.41 -17.10
N GLY A 66 -1.94 6.57 -16.24
CA GLY A 66 -1.75 7.74 -15.39
C GLY A 66 -2.66 7.80 -14.17
N GLY A 67 -3.36 6.71 -13.84
CA GLY A 67 -4.24 6.63 -12.67
C GLY A 67 -3.46 6.37 -11.37
N PHE A 68 -3.93 6.95 -10.27
CA PHE A 68 -3.35 6.77 -8.94
C PHE A 68 -4.11 5.69 -8.16
N GLU A 69 -3.38 4.74 -7.59
CA GLU A 69 -3.96 3.62 -6.85
C GLU A 69 -3.22 3.41 -5.53
N LEU A 70 -3.98 3.24 -4.43
CA LEU A 70 -3.45 2.85 -3.13
C LEU A 70 -3.23 1.34 -3.12
N LEU A 71 -2.17 0.90 -2.46
CA LEU A 71 -1.80 -0.50 -2.33
C LEU A 71 -1.77 -0.88 -0.85
N GLU A 72 -2.44 -1.98 -0.53
CA GLU A 72 -2.47 -2.63 0.78
C GLU A 72 -2.01 -4.09 0.62
N ILE A 73 -1.08 -4.52 1.47
CA ILE A 73 -0.49 -5.85 1.47
C ILE A 73 -0.87 -6.56 2.76
N GLU A 74 -1.73 -7.56 2.64
CA GLU A 74 -2.18 -8.34 3.77
C GLU A 74 -1.48 -9.70 3.83
N CYS A 75 -0.71 -9.88 4.90
CA CYS A 75 -0.10 -11.16 5.24
C CYS A 75 -0.99 -11.91 6.24
N SER A 76 -1.91 -12.71 5.74
CA SER A 76 -2.74 -13.58 6.59
C SER A 76 -1.94 -14.77 7.17
N ASP A 77 -2.50 -15.47 8.16
CA ASP A 77 -1.91 -16.71 8.67
C ASP A 77 -1.96 -17.88 7.66
N SER A 78 -2.70 -17.71 6.56
CA SER A 78 -2.68 -18.65 5.45
C SER A 78 -1.33 -18.62 4.71
N THR A 79 -1.06 -19.65 3.91
CA THR A 79 0.15 -19.71 3.07
C THR A 79 0.11 -18.75 1.87
N TYR A 80 -0.93 -17.93 1.74
CA TYR A 80 -1.14 -17.04 0.60
C TYR A 80 -1.11 -15.56 1.04
N PHE A 81 -0.46 -14.74 0.22
CA PHE A 81 -0.58 -13.28 0.31
C PHE A 81 -1.93 -12.85 -0.26
N ASN A 82 -2.60 -11.93 0.43
CA ASN A 82 -3.71 -11.20 -0.14
C ASN A 82 -3.22 -9.81 -0.52
N ILE A 83 -3.42 -9.43 -1.78
CA ILE A 83 -2.98 -8.15 -2.33
C ILE A 83 -4.23 -7.43 -2.81
N SER A 84 -4.49 -6.26 -2.24
CA SER A 84 -5.61 -5.42 -2.59
C SER A 84 -5.13 -4.02 -2.97
N TYR A 85 -5.76 -3.43 -3.98
CA TYR A 85 -5.49 -2.04 -4.35
C TYR A 85 -6.80 -1.30 -4.60
N TYR A 86 -6.77 -0.01 -4.31
CA TYR A 86 -7.95 0.85 -4.34
C TYR A 86 -7.69 2.04 -5.26
N ARG A 87 -8.57 2.23 -6.23
CA ARG A 87 -8.56 3.42 -7.09
C ARG A 87 -9.08 4.62 -6.32
N ILE A 88 -8.37 5.75 -6.42
CA ILE A 88 -8.71 7.02 -5.76
C ILE A 88 -9.31 8.02 -6.74
#